data_AF-A0A8B7DFG6-F1
#
_entry.id   AF-A0A8B7DFG6-F1
#
_cell.length_a   1.000
_cell.length_b   1.000
_cell.length_c   1.000
_cell.angle_alpha   90.00
_cell.angle_beta   90.00
_cell.angle_gamma   90.00
#
_symmetry.space_group_name_H-M   'P 1'
#
loop_
_entity.id
_entity.type
_entity.pdbx_description
1 polymer ?
#
loop_
_entity_poly.entity_id
_entity_poly.type
_entity_poly.pdbx_seq_one_letter_code
_entity_poly.pdbx_strand_id
1 'polypeptide(L)'
;RWEFVVNGRKRSYNLVCPSHEQAVHWQVAIQEVIENKPPVETPFQKLMNEIMNSKSESLINRIYRVNPLLTFTKQPLKMPLLPLPYGHSLALKAQNKGYGTFYEEALKIFKCLQELENVADPIAVTQGILQTCHDLNQLRDEVYCQLIKQTSGLIDPDNISALRHMQVLVCMSCTFLPSRKVLRFLLAHLKRVHDEFTNSEIAKFSEFAADALKRTRVREYPPSRGEIITLLGRRKINVLVHCYGGGLCQISIDSSTTSGEVVKILCKGMGIVQDNLAFALFEKCGPHNERSIEDREIVADIVSKFEKFKALEVNKNSRNKWILFFKIFCYLHPQQVSTSSVEGLFLYEQTCEYVMRGRYLFPELTLCKLAALRLQYLEGDCIVGTWIDKEISTIFPVGKIRSKAAQEKKPTPKKDYGTIRGTISKAISSFKGEEDIEERSEQPVYDVEEELSAIKSSIMAKWKELKGTDPDDALVEYMSIVKNWYGFGSTMFNVKVI
;
A
#
# COMPACT_ATOMS: atom_id res chain seq x y z
N ARG A 1 -38.23 -18.39 12.37
CA ARG A 1 -37.80 -17.64 13.56
C ARG A 1 -37.04 -16.43 13.07
N TRP A 2 -37.42 -15.25 13.52
CA TRP A 2 -36.78 -13.99 13.14
C TRP A 2 -35.93 -13.52 14.32
N GLU A 3 -34.71 -13.09 14.06
CA GLU A 3 -33.77 -12.66 15.10
C GLU A 3 -33.24 -11.26 14.82
N PHE A 4 -33.01 -10.49 15.88
CA PHE A 4 -32.34 -9.21 15.81
C PHE A 4 -31.58 -8.92 17.12
N VAL A 5 -30.52 -8.12 17.02
CA VAL A 5 -29.63 -7.84 18.15
C VAL A 5 -29.82 -6.42 18.65
N VAL A 6 -30.05 -6.27 19.95
CA VAL A 6 -30.10 -4.98 20.64
C VAL A 6 -28.81 -4.79 21.43
N ASN A 7 -28.01 -3.82 21.02
CA ASN A 7 -26.75 -3.50 21.68
C ASN A 7 -26.97 -2.46 22.80
N GLY A 8 -26.70 -2.86 24.04
CA GLY A 8 -26.62 -1.97 25.19
C GLY A 8 -25.18 -1.53 25.48
N ARG A 9 -25.00 -0.79 26.58
CA ARG A 9 -23.70 -0.26 27.03
C ARG A 9 -22.63 -1.33 27.30
N LYS A 10 -23.04 -2.49 27.80
CA LYS A 10 -22.14 -3.56 28.25
C LYS A 10 -22.52 -4.95 27.73
N ARG A 11 -23.67 -5.07 27.08
CA ARG A 11 -24.28 -6.35 26.72
C ARG A 11 -25.03 -6.20 25.42
N SER A 12 -25.00 -7.25 24.61
CA SER A 12 -25.83 -7.40 23.43
C SER A 12 -26.88 -8.46 23.72
N TYR A 13 -28.13 -8.17 23.37
CA TYR A 13 -29.26 -9.07 23.56
C TYR A 13 -29.69 -9.58 22.20
N ASN A 14 -29.61 -10.89 21.95
CA ASN A 14 -30.21 -11.51 20.78
C ASN A 14 -31.68 -11.81 21.08
N LEU A 15 -32.59 -11.13 20.40
CA LEU A 15 -34.03 -11.28 20.56
C LEU A 15 -34.58 -12.13 19.42
N VAL A 16 -35.35 -13.16 19.76
CA VAL A 16 -35.94 -14.09 18.80
C VAL A 16 -37.45 -13.95 18.84
N CYS A 17 -38.05 -13.69 17.68
CA CYS A 17 -39.49 -13.57 17.51
C CYS A 17 -40.06 -14.72 16.66
N PRO A 18 -41.30 -15.15 16.96
CA PRO A 18 -41.97 -16.23 16.22
C PRO A 18 -42.40 -15.79 14.81
N SER A 19 -42.78 -14.53 14.59
CA SER A 19 -43.22 -13.99 13.29
C SER A 19 -42.42 -12.75 12.85
N HIS A 20 -42.43 -12.47 11.54
CA HIS A 20 -41.77 -11.29 10.96
C HIS A 20 -42.40 -9.99 11.46
N GLU A 21 -43.73 -9.91 11.49
CA GLU A 21 -44.46 -8.74 11.94
C GLU A 21 -44.11 -8.35 13.38
N GLN A 22 -43.97 -9.33 14.27
CA GLN A 22 -43.54 -9.06 15.65
C GLN A 22 -42.09 -8.56 15.72
N ALA A 23 -41.18 -9.12 14.90
CA ALA A 23 -39.80 -8.63 14.83
C ALA A 23 -39.74 -7.18 14.36
N VAL A 24 -40.48 -6.84 13.29
CA VAL A 24 -40.55 -5.46 12.77
C VAL A 24 -41.17 -4.53 13.82
N HIS A 25 -42.26 -4.93 14.47
CA HIS A 25 -42.90 -4.12 15.51
C HIS A 25 -41.94 -3.81 16.67
N TRP A 26 -41.23 -4.82 17.19
CA TRP A 26 -40.23 -4.61 18.23
C TRP A 26 -39.06 -3.76 17.75
N GLN A 27 -38.56 -3.96 16.52
CA GLN A 27 -37.49 -3.16 15.96
C GLN A 27 -37.89 -1.68 15.88
N VAL A 28 -39.09 -1.37 15.42
CA VAL A 28 -39.62 -0.01 15.34
C VAL A 28 -39.76 0.60 16.74
N ALA A 29 -40.39 -0.11 17.68
CA ALA A 29 -40.57 0.39 19.05
C ALA A 29 -39.23 0.66 19.77
N ILE A 30 -38.24 -0.23 19.59
CA ILE A 30 -36.89 -0.04 20.16
C ILE A 30 -36.18 1.13 19.49
N GLN A 31 -36.29 1.25 18.16
CA GLN A 31 -35.70 2.36 17.41
C GLN A 31 -36.31 3.71 17.83
N GLU A 32 -37.62 3.78 18.04
CA GLU A 32 -38.31 4.96 18.53
C GLU A 32 -37.81 5.37 19.93
N VAL A 33 -37.59 4.41 20.82
CA VAL A 33 -36.98 4.69 22.14
C VAL A 33 -35.54 5.19 22.01
N ILE A 34 -34.77 4.67 21.05
CA ILE A 34 -33.39 5.10 20.79
C ILE A 34 -33.37 6.53 20.25
N GLU A 35 -34.22 6.85 19.28
CA GLU A 35 -34.29 8.15 18.62
C GLU A 35 -34.79 9.25 19.56
N ASN A 36 -35.71 8.93 20.46
CA ASN A 36 -36.25 9.88 21.44
C ASN A 36 -35.38 10.05 22.69
N LYS A 37 -34.32 9.25 22.85
CA LYS A 37 -33.44 9.36 24.00
C LYS A 37 -32.46 10.52 23.83
N PRO A 38 -32.27 11.39 24.85
CA PRO A 38 -31.27 12.44 24.77
C PRO A 38 -29.88 11.85 24.53
N PRO A 39 -29.04 12.48 23.69
CA PRO A 39 -27.68 12.02 23.44
C PRO A 39 -26.93 11.85 24.76
N VAL A 40 -26.20 10.73 24.88
CA VAL A 40 -25.37 10.50 26.06
C VAL A 40 -24.25 11.52 26.06
N GLU A 41 -24.22 12.38 27.07
CA GLU A 41 -23.13 13.33 27.27
C GLU A 41 -22.25 12.86 28.43
N THR A 42 -20.96 12.70 28.18
CA THR A 42 -20.00 12.28 29.21
C THR A 42 -19.49 13.48 30.01
N PRO A 43 -19.03 13.28 31.26
CA PRO A 43 -18.43 14.36 32.05
C PRO A 43 -17.22 15.00 31.34
N PHE A 44 -16.39 14.20 30.67
CA PHE A 44 -15.26 14.72 29.89
C PHE A 44 -15.73 15.59 28.73
N GLN A 45 -16.79 15.18 28.01
CA GLN A 45 -17.33 15.96 26.90
C GLN A 45 -17.88 17.33 27.36
N LYS A 46 -18.55 17.38 28.53
CA LYS A 46 -19.01 18.65 29.13
C LYS A 46 -17.85 19.59 29.41
N LEU A 47 -16.80 19.08 30.08
CA LEU A 47 -15.60 19.86 30.41
C LEU A 47 -14.86 20.31 29.15
N MET A 48 -14.74 19.44 28.14
CA MET A 48 -14.16 19.78 26.84
C MET A 48 -14.94 20.93 26.18
N ASN A 49 -16.27 20.86 26.16
CA ASN A 49 -17.12 21.93 25.61
C ASN A 49 -16.97 23.24 26.41
N GLU A 50 -16.89 23.17 27.74
CA GLU A 50 -16.69 24.33 28.61
C GLU A 50 -15.35 25.01 28.32
N ILE A 51 -14.25 24.25 28.19
CA ILE A 51 -12.93 24.76 27.83
C ILE A 51 -12.96 25.41 26.44
N MET A 52 -13.56 24.75 25.46
CA MET A 52 -13.60 25.23 24.07
C MET A 52 -14.46 26.50 23.90
N ASN A 53 -15.41 26.73 24.80
CA ASN A 53 -16.26 27.93 24.79
C ASN A 53 -15.70 29.05 25.67
N SER A 54 -14.73 28.77 26.55
CA SER A 54 -14.08 29.77 27.40
C SER A 54 -13.10 30.61 26.60
N LYS A 55 -13.16 31.94 26.78
CA LYS A 55 -12.15 32.89 26.28
C LYS A 55 -11.10 33.25 27.33
N SER A 56 -11.29 32.83 28.58
CA SER A 56 -10.44 33.19 29.71
C SER A 56 -9.46 32.05 30.02
N GLU A 57 -8.17 32.34 29.88
CA GLU A 57 -7.10 31.40 30.17
C GLU A 57 -7.04 31.01 31.65
N SER A 58 -7.31 31.95 32.57
CA SER A 58 -7.38 31.66 34.01
C SER A 58 -8.52 30.71 34.36
N LEU A 59 -9.68 30.83 33.70
CA LEU A 59 -10.78 29.88 33.86
C LEU A 59 -10.41 28.49 33.33
N ILE A 60 -9.78 28.41 32.16
CA ILE A 60 -9.31 27.13 31.58
C ILE A 60 -8.33 26.44 32.53
N ASN A 61 -7.34 27.17 33.05
CA ASN A 61 -6.37 26.65 34.02
C ASN A 61 -7.05 26.17 35.30
N ARG A 62 -8.07 26.89 35.79
CA ARG A 62 -8.87 26.45 36.93
C ARG A 62 -9.61 25.13 36.62
N ILE A 63 -10.23 25.02 35.45
CA ILE A 63 -10.96 23.80 35.03
C ILE A 63 -10.01 22.59 35.03
N TYR A 64 -8.81 22.70 34.45
CA TYR A 64 -7.84 21.61 34.48
C TYR A 64 -7.39 21.24 35.90
N ARG A 65 -7.17 22.23 36.78
CA ARG A 65 -6.72 21.99 38.17
C ARG A 65 -7.76 21.26 39.01
N VAL A 66 -9.04 21.61 38.86
CA VAL A 66 -10.11 21.02 39.71
C VAL A 66 -10.69 19.72 39.15
N ASN A 67 -10.36 19.35 37.90
CA ASN A 67 -10.90 18.16 37.25
C ASN A 67 -9.79 17.17 36.82
N PRO A 68 -9.43 16.20 37.69
CA PRO A 68 -8.45 15.14 37.35
C PRO A 68 -8.85 14.27 36.14
N LEU A 69 -10.11 14.34 35.71
CA LEU A 69 -10.57 13.65 34.50
C LEU A 69 -9.89 14.19 33.23
N LEU A 70 -9.41 15.44 33.24
CA LEU A 70 -8.74 16.08 32.10
C LEU A 70 -7.22 15.90 32.06
N THR A 71 -6.60 15.46 33.16
CA THR A 71 -5.15 15.41 33.32
C THR A 71 -4.63 13.98 33.45
N PHE A 72 -3.32 13.81 33.40
CA PHE A 72 -2.65 12.51 33.46
C PHE A 72 -3.13 11.65 34.65
N THR A 73 -3.28 10.35 34.41
CA THR A 73 -3.54 9.39 35.49
C THR A 73 -2.87 8.04 35.23
N LYS A 74 -2.40 7.41 36.31
CA LYS A 74 -1.95 6.01 36.34
C LYS A 74 -3.09 5.04 36.64
N GLN A 75 -4.27 5.55 37.03
CA GLN A 75 -5.43 4.70 37.30
C GLN A 75 -6.13 4.27 36.01
N PRO A 76 -6.62 3.04 35.91
CA PRO A 76 -7.34 2.60 34.71
C PRO A 76 -8.65 3.37 34.54
N LEU A 77 -9.03 3.64 33.29
CA LEU A 77 -10.36 4.17 33.00
C LEU A 77 -11.44 3.14 33.33
N LYS A 78 -12.49 3.59 34.01
CA LYS A 78 -13.69 2.79 34.29
C LYS A 78 -14.71 2.88 33.15
N MET A 79 -14.64 3.95 32.37
CA MET A 79 -15.48 4.22 31.20
C MET A 79 -14.71 5.04 30.16
N PRO A 80 -15.07 4.92 28.86
CA PRO A 80 -14.57 5.80 27.81
C PRO A 80 -14.82 7.27 28.12
N LEU A 81 -13.96 8.15 27.62
CA LEU A 81 -14.05 9.60 27.80
C LEU A 81 -15.20 10.19 26.99
N LEU A 82 -15.48 9.65 25.81
CA LEU A 82 -16.52 10.11 24.90
C LEU A 82 -17.69 9.12 24.80
N PRO A 83 -18.89 9.60 24.38
CA PRO A 83 -19.97 8.68 24.04
C PRO A 83 -19.60 7.89 22.78
N LEU A 84 -19.58 6.56 22.91
CA LEU A 84 -19.31 5.64 21.82
C LEU A 84 -20.59 4.91 21.39
N PRO A 85 -20.68 4.49 20.11
CA PRO A 85 -21.76 3.63 19.66
C PRO A 85 -21.84 2.33 20.48
N TYR A 86 -23.05 1.80 20.64
CA TYR A 86 -23.24 0.52 21.33
C TYR A 86 -22.90 -0.67 20.44
N GLY A 87 -22.31 -1.69 21.06
CA GLY A 87 -22.00 -2.96 20.41
C GLY A 87 -20.68 -2.94 19.63
N HIS A 88 -20.64 -3.78 18.61
CA HIS A 88 -19.46 -4.02 17.77
C HIS A 88 -19.54 -3.20 16.47
N SER A 89 -18.39 -2.98 15.85
CA SER A 89 -18.34 -2.42 14.50
C SER A 89 -18.88 -3.43 13.49
N LEU A 90 -19.81 -2.98 12.64
CA LEU A 90 -20.27 -3.73 11.49
C LEU A 90 -19.38 -3.53 10.25
N ALA A 91 -18.35 -2.69 10.35
CA ALA A 91 -17.47 -2.38 9.23
C ALA A 91 -16.70 -3.64 8.78
N LEU A 92 -16.64 -3.86 7.47
CA LEU A 92 -15.89 -4.97 6.86
C LEU A 92 -14.45 -5.07 7.37
N LYS A 93 -13.80 -3.92 7.62
CA LYS A 93 -12.42 -3.85 8.14
C LYS A 93 -12.26 -4.44 9.55
N ALA A 94 -13.32 -4.46 10.35
CA ALA A 94 -13.35 -4.98 11.71
C ALA A 94 -13.89 -6.42 11.80
N GLN A 95 -14.63 -6.87 10.78
CA GLN A 95 -15.15 -8.23 10.73
C GLN A 95 -14.01 -9.26 10.77
N ASN A 96 -14.23 -10.35 11.50
CA ASN A 96 -13.28 -11.47 11.67
C ASN A 96 -11.94 -11.13 12.36
N LYS A 97 -11.76 -9.92 12.93
CA LYS A 97 -10.55 -9.53 13.66
C LYS A 97 -10.63 -9.70 15.18
N GLY A 98 -11.77 -10.20 15.70
CA GLY A 98 -11.93 -10.51 17.12
C GLY A 98 -12.03 -9.29 18.05
N TYR A 99 -12.32 -8.10 17.52
CA TYR A 99 -12.54 -6.91 18.35
C TYR A 99 -13.77 -7.08 19.25
N GLY A 100 -13.65 -6.63 20.49
CA GLY A 100 -14.76 -6.46 21.41
C GLY A 100 -15.69 -5.32 21.01
N THR A 101 -16.51 -4.90 21.96
CA THR A 101 -17.35 -3.70 21.77
C THR A 101 -16.49 -2.44 21.70
N PHE A 102 -17.00 -1.34 21.11
CA PHE A 102 -16.29 -0.05 21.14
C PHE A 102 -15.90 0.37 22.56
N TYR A 103 -16.76 0.09 23.54
CA TYR A 103 -16.51 0.38 24.95
C TYR A 103 -15.30 -0.40 25.48
N GLU A 104 -15.24 -1.71 25.24
CA GLU A 104 -14.13 -2.55 25.70
C GLU A 104 -12.82 -2.20 25.00
N GLU A 105 -12.85 -1.99 23.69
CA GLU A 105 -11.66 -1.63 22.92
C GLU A 105 -11.11 -0.26 23.33
N ALA A 106 -11.95 0.72 23.64
CA ALA A 106 -11.51 2.01 24.20
C ALA A 106 -10.77 1.87 25.53
N LEU A 107 -11.27 1.00 26.43
CA LEU A 107 -10.62 0.74 27.72
C LEU A 107 -9.33 -0.06 27.57
N LYS A 108 -9.30 -1.02 26.64
CA LYS A 108 -8.07 -1.77 26.30
C LYS A 108 -7.00 -0.84 25.75
N ILE A 109 -7.34 0.07 24.84
CA ILE A 109 -6.37 1.05 24.30
C ILE A 109 -5.82 1.92 25.43
N PHE A 110 -6.66 2.43 26.32
CA PHE A 110 -6.17 3.23 27.45
C PHE A 110 -5.21 2.44 28.34
N LYS A 111 -5.51 1.16 28.62
CA LYS A 111 -4.61 0.28 29.35
C LYS A 111 -3.27 0.11 28.62
N CYS A 112 -3.28 -0.12 27.31
CA CYS A 112 -2.06 -0.18 26.50
C CYS A 112 -1.25 1.12 26.60
N LEU A 113 -1.90 2.29 26.57
CA LEU A 113 -1.23 3.58 26.73
C LEU A 113 -0.53 3.71 28.10
N GLN A 114 -1.11 3.16 29.16
CA GLN A 114 -0.52 3.19 30.50
C GLN A 114 0.70 2.26 30.63
N GLU A 115 0.72 1.18 29.87
CA GLU A 115 1.81 0.19 29.89
C GLU A 115 2.98 0.56 28.95
N LEU A 116 2.81 1.55 28.06
CA LEU A 116 3.80 1.94 27.03
C LEU A 116 5.20 2.28 27.57
N GLU A 117 5.32 2.75 28.80
CA GLU A 117 6.61 3.06 29.43
C GLU A 117 7.41 1.79 29.77
N ASN A 118 6.72 0.68 30.03
CA ASN A 118 7.32 -0.55 30.55
C ASN A 118 7.44 -1.68 29.52
N VAL A 119 6.95 -1.47 28.29
CA VAL A 119 7.03 -2.49 27.23
C VAL A 119 8.37 -2.45 26.51
N ALA A 120 8.88 -3.63 26.16
CA ALA A 120 10.13 -3.77 25.41
C ALA A 120 10.04 -3.19 23.99
N ASP A 121 8.90 -3.36 23.31
CA ASP A 121 8.67 -2.85 21.95
C ASP A 121 7.45 -1.89 21.89
N PRO A 122 7.63 -0.61 22.23
CA PRO A 122 6.55 0.38 22.16
C PRO A 122 6.07 0.63 20.72
N ILE A 123 6.88 0.30 19.70
CA ILE A 123 6.51 0.47 18.29
C ILE A 123 5.40 -0.53 17.93
N ALA A 124 5.51 -1.79 18.36
CA ALA A 124 4.47 -2.79 18.12
C ALA A 124 3.15 -2.42 18.78
N VAL A 125 3.19 -1.92 20.03
CA VAL A 125 1.99 -1.45 20.74
C VAL A 125 1.37 -0.26 20.02
N THR A 126 2.19 0.71 19.59
CA THR A 126 1.74 1.87 18.80
C THR A 126 1.08 1.43 17.49
N GLN A 127 1.71 0.52 16.74
CA GLN A 127 1.15 -0.03 15.50
C GLN A 127 -0.19 -0.74 15.75
N GLY A 128 -0.32 -1.47 16.87
CA GLY A 128 -1.56 -2.09 17.30
C GLY A 128 -2.68 -1.08 17.58
N ILE A 129 -2.38 0.01 18.30
CA ILE A 129 -3.36 1.09 18.55
C ILE A 129 -3.81 1.74 17.24
N LEU A 130 -2.86 2.03 16.33
CA LEU A 130 -3.16 2.60 15.01
C LEU A 130 -4.01 1.64 14.16
N GLN A 131 -3.72 0.34 14.19
CA GLN A 131 -4.50 -0.69 13.50
C GLN A 131 -5.94 -0.73 14.05
N THR A 132 -6.13 -0.72 15.37
CA THR A 132 -7.45 -0.69 15.98
C THR A 132 -8.22 0.59 15.59
N CYS A 133 -7.58 1.76 15.59
CA CYS A 133 -8.19 3.01 15.14
C CYS A 133 -8.48 3.07 13.62
N HIS A 134 -7.71 2.30 12.84
CA HIS A 134 -7.96 2.13 11.40
C HIS A 134 -9.23 1.33 11.17
N ASP A 135 -9.39 0.21 11.89
CA ASP A 135 -10.51 -0.72 11.73
C ASP A 135 -11.79 -0.23 12.43
N LEU A 136 -11.64 0.46 13.56
CA LEU A 136 -12.71 1.01 14.39
C LEU A 136 -12.63 2.54 14.37
N ASN A 137 -13.03 3.16 13.25
CA ASN A 137 -12.88 4.60 13.06
C ASN A 137 -13.61 5.47 14.11
N GLN A 138 -14.64 4.92 14.75
CA GLN A 138 -15.40 5.56 15.82
C GLN A 138 -14.59 5.75 17.11
N LEU A 139 -13.46 5.04 17.27
CA LEU A 139 -12.56 5.19 18.41
C LEU A 139 -11.54 6.32 18.24
N ARG A 140 -11.39 6.91 17.04
CA ARG A 140 -10.34 7.90 16.78
C ARG A 140 -10.43 9.09 17.72
N ASP A 141 -11.61 9.67 17.86
CA ASP A 141 -11.87 10.81 18.76
C ASP A 141 -11.59 10.44 20.22
N GLU A 142 -12.02 9.24 20.65
CA GLU A 142 -11.76 8.73 22.00
C GLU A 142 -10.26 8.62 22.28
N VAL A 143 -9.50 8.02 21.37
CA VAL A 143 -8.06 7.84 21.52
C VAL A 143 -7.32 9.18 21.52
N TYR A 144 -7.75 10.15 20.70
CA TYR A 144 -7.22 11.52 20.79
C TYR A 144 -7.47 12.14 22.16
N CYS A 145 -8.69 12.02 22.70
CA CYS A 145 -9.01 12.53 24.03
C CYS A 145 -8.22 11.81 25.14
N GLN A 146 -7.99 10.51 25.03
CA GLN A 146 -7.14 9.74 25.95
C GLN A 146 -5.68 10.22 25.91
N LEU A 147 -5.14 10.47 24.72
CA LEU A 147 -3.78 10.98 24.56
C LEU A 147 -3.63 12.42 25.10
N ILE A 148 -4.59 13.31 24.79
CA ILE A 148 -4.64 14.67 25.35
C ILE A 148 -4.69 14.63 26.89
N LYS A 149 -5.49 13.71 27.45
CA LYS A 149 -5.56 13.51 28.90
C LYS A 149 -4.19 13.11 29.46
N GLN A 150 -3.55 12.10 28.88
CA GLN A 150 -2.25 11.59 29.36
C GLN A 150 -1.09 12.58 29.17
N THR A 151 -1.26 13.60 28.34
CA THR A 151 -0.26 14.65 28.08
C THR A 151 -0.66 16.01 28.69
N SER A 152 -1.68 16.04 29.55
CA SER A 152 -2.14 17.25 30.25
C SER A 152 -1.78 17.26 31.73
N GLY A 153 -1.39 18.43 32.25
CA GLY A 153 -1.03 18.60 33.66
C GLY A 153 0.29 17.91 34.03
N LEU A 154 1.26 17.95 33.12
CA LEU A 154 2.56 17.32 33.30
C LEU A 154 3.39 18.10 34.32
N ILE A 155 4.07 17.36 35.21
CA ILE A 155 5.03 17.92 36.17
C ILE A 155 6.43 17.93 35.55
N ASP A 156 6.80 16.82 34.90
CA ASP A 156 8.04 16.67 34.16
C ASP A 156 7.72 16.44 32.67
N PRO A 157 7.94 17.42 31.79
CA PRO A 157 7.50 17.36 30.39
C PRO A 157 8.24 16.29 29.55
N ASP A 158 9.47 15.95 29.92
CA ASP A 158 10.34 15.07 29.13
C ASP A 158 10.57 13.71 29.79
N ASN A 159 9.71 13.34 30.77
CA ASN A 159 9.69 11.98 31.27
C ASN A 159 9.29 10.98 30.17
N ILE A 160 9.77 9.74 30.30
CA ILE A 160 9.58 8.70 29.28
C ILE A 160 8.10 8.47 28.98
N SER A 161 7.24 8.43 30.00
CA SER A 161 5.79 8.26 29.87
C SER A 161 5.18 9.32 28.94
N ALA A 162 5.42 10.60 29.23
CA ALA A 162 4.90 11.73 28.47
C ALA A 162 5.37 11.70 27.01
N LEU A 163 6.66 11.42 26.78
CA LEU A 163 7.22 11.28 25.44
C LEU A 163 6.58 10.11 24.67
N ARG A 164 6.31 8.98 25.32
CA ARG A 164 5.62 7.85 24.68
C ARG A 164 4.19 8.19 24.28
N HIS A 165 3.43 8.90 25.13
CA HIS A 165 2.08 9.34 24.76
C HIS A 165 2.10 10.34 23.60
N MET A 166 3.04 11.28 23.59
CA MET A 166 3.21 12.21 22.48
C MET A 166 3.62 11.53 21.18
N GLN A 167 4.47 10.51 21.24
CA GLN A 167 4.85 9.69 20.09
C GLN A 167 3.64 9.01 19.45
N VAL A 168 2.74 8.43 20.25
CA VAL A 168 1.48 7.87 19.75
C VAL A 168 0.57 8.96 19.17
N LEU A 169 0.48 10.12 19.82
CA LEU A 169 -0.30 11.27 19.34
C LEU A 169 0.19 11.76 17.98
N VAL A 170 1.50 11.83 17.77
CA VAL A 170 2.12 12.16 16.48
C VAL A 170 1.75 11.12 15.43
N CYS A 171 1.87 9.83 15.74
CA CYS A 171 1.50 8.78 14.80
C CYS A 171 0.01 8.83 14.44
N MET A 172 -0.87 9.06 15.42
CA MET A 172 -2.30 9.30 15.20
C MET A 172 -2.50 10.50 14.27
N SER A 173 -1.81 11.62 14.55
CA SER A 173 -1.91 12.87 13.79
C SER A 173 -1.47 12.73 12.34
N CYS A 174 -0.48 11.88 12.05
CA CYS A 174 -0.01 11.56 10.69
C CYS A 174 -0.90 10.54 9.95
N THR A 175 -1.85 9.90 10.65
CA THR A 175 -2.64 8.79 10.09
C THR A 175 -4.13 9.12 9.98
N PHE A 176 -4.70 9.82 10.96
CA PHE A 176 -6.14 10.03 11.07
C PHE A 176 -6.46 11.48 11.42
N LEU A 177 -7.53 12.01 10.83
CA LEU A 177 -8.13 13.25 11.32
C LEU A 177 -9.24 12.94 12.33
N PRO A 178 -9.27 13.61 13.50
CA PRO A 178 -10.42 13.57 14.40
C PRO A 178 -11.60 14.36 13.84
N SER A 179 -12.77 14.26 14.50
CA SER A 179 -13.89 15.15 14.21
C SER A 179 -13.52 16.62 14.43
N ARG A 180 -14.24 17.54 13.79
CA ARG A 180 -13.97 18.99 13.89
C ARG A 180 -13.93 19.50 15.34
N LYS A 181 -14.76 18.95 16.23
CA LYS A 181 -14.81 19.36 17.64
C LYS A 181 -13.53 18.93 18.37
N VAL A 182 -13.15 17.66 18.24
CA VAL A 182 -11.94 17.10 18.86
C VAL A 182 -10.67 17.68 18.23
N LEU A 183 -10.66 17.98 16.93
CA LEU A 183 -9.54 18.65 16.26
C LEU A 183 -9.23 20.02 16.86
N ARG A 184 -10.27 20.84 17.13
CA ARG A 184 -10.05 22.14 17.76
C ARG A 184 -9.49 22.00 19.18
N PHE A 185 -10.01 21.04 19.94
CA PHE A 185 -9.52 20.75 21.29
C PHE A 185 -8.07 20.25 21.28
N LEU A 186 -7.73 19.36 20.34
CA LEU A 186 -6.38 18.87 20.11
C LEU A 186 -5.42 20.01 19.76
N LEU A 187 -5.75 20.87 18.81
CA LEU A 187 -4.89 22.00 18.42
C LEU A 187 -4.68 23.00 19.57
N ALA A 188 -5.73 23.28 20.37
CA ALA A 188 -5.62 24.11 21.56
C ALA A 188 -4.70 23.48 22.61
N HIS A 189 -4.81 22.16 22.81
CA HIS A 189 -3.93 21.41 23.70
C HIS A 189 -2.47 21.42 23.23
N LEU A 190 -2.21 21.10 21.95
CA LEU A 190 -0.87 21.11 21.36
C LEU A 190 -0.19 22.48 21.51
N LYS A 191 -0.94 23.56 21.25
CA LYS A 191 -0.47 24.92 21.47
C LYS A 191 -0.10 25.16 22.94
N ARG A 192 -0.99 24.81 23.88
CA ARG A 192 -0.73 24.99 25.32
C ARG A 192 0.52 24.24 25.76
N VAL A 193 0.70 22.98 25.32
CA VAL A 193 1.88 22.17 25.64
C VAL A 193 3.16 22.81 25.08
N HIS A 194 3.13 23.28 23.83
CA HIS A 194 4.26 23.99 23.23
C HIS A 194 4.61 25.28 24.00
N ASP A 195 3.60 26.10 24.31
CA ASP A 195 3.80 27.39 24.98
C ASP A 195 4.25 27.22 26.45
N GLU A 196 3.80 26.17 27.13
CA GLU A 196 4.18 25.85 28.52
C GLU A 196 5.60 25.26 28.63
N PHE A 197 6.05 24.52 27.61
CA PHE A 197 7.31 23.76 27.64
C PHE A 197 8.25 24.04 26.46
N THR A 198 8.36 25.28 25.99
CA THR A 198 8.97 25.68 24.68
C THR A 198 10.33 25.06 24.33
N ASN A 199 11.18 24.70 25.30
CA ASN A 199 12.51 24.12 25.05
C ASN A 199 12.61 22.59 25.26
N SER A 200 11.47 21.91 25.43
CA SER A 200 11.38 20.48 25.70
C SER A 200 11.21 19.63 24.44
N GLU A 201 11.39 18.32 24.56
CA GLU A 201 11.10 17.38 23.45
C GLU A 201 9.59 17.27 23.20
N ILE A 202 8.76 17.37 24.25
CA ILE A 202 7.29 17.37 24.12
C ILE A 202 6.76 18.57 23.32
N ALA A 203 7.38 19.75 23.45
CA ALA A 203 7.01 20.91 22.65
C ALA A 203 7.31 20.69 21.15
N LYS A 204 8.47 20.10 20.81
CA LYS A 204 8.82 19.75 19.42
C LYS A 204 7.89 18.70 18.83
N PHE A 205 7.48 17.70 19.62
CA PHE A 205 6.45 16.76 19.19
C PHE A 205 5.09 17.43 18.98
N SER A 206 4.74 18.41 19.82
CA SER A 206 3.47 19.13 19.72
C SER A 206 3.39 19.97 18.46
N GLU A 207 4.47 20.69 18.13
CA GLU A 207 4.61 21.44 16.88
C GLU A 207 4.50 20.51 15.66
N PHE A 208 5.27 19.41 15.65
CA PHE A 208 5.24 18.43 14.56
C PHE A 208 3.84 17.82 14.36
N ALA A 209 3.13 17.47 15.44
CA ALA A 209 1.76 16.95 15.36
C ALA A 209 0.80 18.00 14.78
N ALA A 210 0.90 19.26 15.20
CA ALA A 210 0.07 20.35 14.72
C ALA A 210 0.26 20.59 13.21
N ASP A 211 1.51 20.49 12.73
CA ASP A 211 1.82 20.60 11.30
C ASP A 211 1.34 19.39 10.49
N ALA A 212 1.52 18.18 11.02
CA ALA A 212 1.04 16.95 10.37
C ALA A 212 -0.48 17.02 10.11
N LEU A 213 -1.27 17.45 11.10
CA LEU A 213 -2.73 17.58 11.00
C LEU A 213 -3.21 18.49 9.86
N LYS A 214 -2.38 19.43 9.37
CA LYS A 214 -2.71 20.30 8.23
C LYS A 214 -2.71 19.55 6.90
N ARG A 215 -1.92 18.46 6.79
CA ARG A 215 -1.72 17.71 5.54
C ARG A 215 -2.31 16.31 5.57
N THR A 216 -2.61 15.77 6.76
CA THR A 216 -3.12 14.40 6.93
C THR A 216 -4.35 14.13 6.07
N ARG A 217 -4.30 13.01 5.35
CA ARG A 217 -5.37 12.52 4.47
C ARG A 217 -5.90 11.19 4.97
N VAL A 218 -6.99 10.72 4.37
CA VAL A 218 -7.53 9.39 4.65
C VAL A 218 -6.55 8.34 4.15
N ARG A 219 -6.08 7.49 5.08
CA ARG A 219 -5.16 6.38 4.82
C ARG A 219 -5.91 5.09 4.51
N GLU A 220 -5.44 4.32 3.54
CA GLU A 220 -5.95 2.98 3.22
C GLU A 220 -5.36 1.90 4.11
N TYR A 221 -4.12 2.10 4.58
CA TYR A 221 -3.40 1.19 5.47
C TYR A 221 -2.93 1.94 6.72
N PRO A 222 -2.83 1.28 7.89
CA PRO A 222 -2.14 1.87 9.02
C PRO A 222 -0.63 1.97 8.73
N PRO A 223 0.10 2.85 9.43
CA PRO A 223 1.54 3.03 9.24
C PRO A 223 2.33 1.75 9.39
N SER A 224 3.31 1.58 8.49
CA SER A 224 4.33 0.54 8.60
C SER A 224 5.21 0.74 9.84
N ARG A 225 5.91 -0.32 10.27
CA ARG A 225 6.89 -0.22 11.37
C ARG A 225 7.97 0.82 11.06
N GLY A 226 8.45 0.84 9.82
CA GLY A 226 9.45 1.80 9.35
C GLY A 226 8.96 3.25 9.38
N GLU A 227 7.70 3.48 9.01
CA GLU A 227 7.06 4.79 9.13
C GLU A 227 7.00 5.26 10.59
N ILE A 228 6.53 4.41 11.51
CA ILE A 228 6.43 4.75 12.94
C ILE A 228 7.80 5.15 13.48
N ILE A 229 8.85 4.35 13.25
CA ILE A 229 10.22 4.65 13.71
C ILE A 229 10.68 6.03 13.22
N THR A 230 10.42 6.35 11.96
CA THR A 230 10.78 7.63 11.37
C THR A 230 10.02 8.80 12.01
N LEU A 231 8.72 8.62 12.26
CA LEU A 231 7.87 9.62 12.94
C LEU A 231 8.32 9.86 14.39
N LEU A 232 8.78 8.83 15.10
CA LEU A 232 9.31 9.00 16.46
C LEU A 232 10.56 9.89 16.49
N GLY A 233 11.34 9.87 15.40
CA GLY A 233 12.45 10.79 15.18
C GLY A 233 12.07 12.12 14.55
N ARG A 234 10.77 12.36 14.25
CA ARG A 234 10.26 13.54 13.52
C ARG A 234 11.01 13.78 12.19
N ARG A 235 11.36 12.70 11.49
CA ARG A 235 12.08 12.74 10.20
C ARG A 235 11.14 12.43 9.03
N LYS A 236 11.62 12.69 7.81
CA LYS A 236 10.98 12.22 6.58
C LYS A 236 11.28 10.74 6.33
N ILE A 237 10.33 10.04 5.73
CA ILE A 237 10.44 8.62 5.36
C ILE A 237 11.25 8.56 4.06
N ASN A 238 12.31 7.75 4.03
CA ASN A 238 13.06 7.53 2.81
C ASN A 238 12.54 6.28 2.10
N VAL A 239 12.11 6.44 0.85
CA VAL A 239 11.67 5.35 -0.02
C VAL A 239 12.59 5.23 -1.23
N LEU A 240 12.79 4.00 -1.70
CA LEU A 240 13.57 3.73 -2.91
C LEU A 240 12.62 3.50 -4.08
N VAL A 241 12.78 4.29 -5.13
CA VAL A 241 12.07 4.14 -6.40
C VAL A 241 13.05 3.60 -7.43
N HIS A 242 12.71 2.45 -8.01
CA HIS A 242 13.51 1.84 -9.07
C HIS A 242 13.14 2.44 -10.43
N CYS A 243 14.15 2.60 -11.28
CA CYS A 243 14.01 3.01 -12.67
C CYS A 243 14.56 1.92 -13.59
N TYR A 244 14.31 2.06 -14.89
CA TYR A 244 15.01 1.24 -15.88
C TYR A 244 16.53 1.46 -15.84
N GLY A 245 17.30 0.49 -16.34
CA GLY A 245 18.77 0.51 -16.29
C GLY A 245 19.38 0.25 -14.90
N GLY A 246 18.58 -0.18 -13.92
CA GLY A 246 19.06 -0.44 -12.55
C GLY A 246 19.19 0.81 -11.68
N GLY A 247 18.72 1.97 -12.16
CA GLY A 247 18.72 3.21 -11.39
C GLY A 247 17.88 3.12 -10.12
N LEU A 248 18.39 3.72 -9.04
CA LEU A 248 17.72 3.82 -7.75
C LEU A 248 17.64 5.29 -7.32
N CYS A 249 16.43 5.80 -7.23
CA CYS A 249 16.17 7.15 -6.71
C CYS A 249 15.67 7.06 -5.27
N GLN A 250 16.46 7.57 -4.33
CA GLN A 250 16.01 7.72 -2.95
C GLN A 250 15.20 9.02 -2.80
N ILE A 251 13.93 8.89 -2.43
CA ILE A 251 13.00 10.02 -2.26
C ILE A 251 12.59 10.11 -0.80
N SER A 252 12.72 11.31 -0.23
CA SER A 252 12.21 11.62 1.11
C SER A 252 10.76 12.09 1.03
N ILE A 253 9.87 11.38 1.72
CA ILE A 253 8.42 11.62 1.73
C ILE A 253 7.90 11.88 3.16
N ASP A 254 6.75 12.52 3.25
CA ASP A 254 5.96 12.63 4.48
C ASP A 254 4.85 11.55 4.47
N SER A 255 4.19 11.31 5.61
CA SER A 255 3.07 10.34 5.73
C SER A 255 1.84 10.62 4.85
N SER A 256 1.79 11.80 4.20
CA SER A 256 0.70 12.21 3.30
C SER A 256 1.18 12.51 1.88
N THR A 257 2.46 12.26 1.57
CA THR A 257 2.99 12.48 0.22
C THR A 257 2.35 11.54 -0.78
N THR A 258 1.87 12.11 -1.88
CA THR A 258 1.13 11.38 -2.92
C THR A 258 2.05 10.85 -4.02
N SER A 259 1.60 9.83 -4.75
CA SER A 259 2.31 9.28 -5.92
C SER A 259 2.63 10.38 -6.94
N GLY A 260 1.66 11.25 -7.24
CA GLY A 260 1.84 12.34 -8.20
C GLY A 260 2.89 13.38 -7.75
N GLU A 261 3.01 13.65 -6.45
CA GLU A 261 4.09 14.50 -5.92
C GLU A 261 5.47 13.85 -6.13
N VAL A 262 5.59 12.54 -5.89
CA VAL A 262 6.86 11.82 -6.13
C VAL A 262 7.20 11.77 -7.61
N VAL A 263 6.23 11.52 -8.49
CA VAL A 263 6.40 11.55 -9.96
C VAL A 263 6.94 12.92 -10.39
N LYS A 264 6.39 14.02 -9.87
CA LYS A 264 6.87 15.38 -10.18
C LYS A 264 8.31 15.61 -9.71
N ILE A 265 8.66 15.14 -8.51
CA ILE A 265 10.04 15.22 -7.99
C ILE A 265 11.00 14.47 -8.91
N LEU A 266 10.63 13.24 -9.31
CA LEU A 266 11.45 12.40 -10.19
C LEU A 266 11.62 13.03 -11.58
N CYS A 267 10.55 13.50 -12.20
CA CYS A 267 10.62 14.11 -13.52
C CYS A 267 11.46 15.38 -13.51
N LYS A 268 11.27 16.24 -12.51
CA LYS A 268 12.10 17.44 -12.34
C LYS A 268 13.56 17.08 -12.11
N GLY A 269 13.85 16.07 -11.28
CA GLY A 269 15.22 15.62 -10.99
C GLY A 269 15.93 15.01 -12.19
N MET A 270 15.19 14.44 -13.14
CA MET A 270 15.72 13.82 -14.36
C MET A 270 15.61 14.73 -15.61
N GLY A 271 15.04 15.93 -15.49
CA GLY A 271 14.86 16.84 -16.63
C GLY A 271 13.79 16.39 -17.65
N ILE A 272 12.78 15.66 -17.19
CA ILE A 272 11.66 15.15 -18.02
C ILE A 272 10.54 16.20 -18.08
N VAL A 273 10.14 16.59 -19.29
CA VAL A 273 9.17 17.67 -19.53
C VAL A 273 7.72 17.16 -19.62
N GLN A 274 7.52 15.87 -19.92
CA GLN A 274 6.21 15.18 -19.98
C GLN A 274 5.26 15.62 -21.11
N ASP A 275 5.76 16.26 -22.18
CA ASP A 275 4.92 16.68 -23.31
C ASP A 275 4.49 15.50 -24.20
N ASN A 276 5.39 14.53 -24.37
CA ASN A 276 5.19 13.39 -25.28
C ASN A 276 4.79 12.11 -24.55
N LEU A 277 5.19 11.97 -23.29
CA LEU A 277 5.00 10.77 -22.47
C LEU A 277 4.58 11.18 -21.06
N ALA A 278 3.60 10.47 -20.50
CA ALA A 278 3.25 10.63 -19.09
C ALA A 278 3.85 9.48 -18.27
N PHE A 279 4.33 9.80 -17.07
CA PHE A 279 4.96 8.84 -16.17
C PHE A 279 4.12 8.62 -14.92
N ALA A 280 4.26 7.43 -14.31
CA ALA A 280 3.63 7.12 -13.04
C ALA A 280 4.53 6.20 -12.20
N LEU A 281 4.19 6.08 -10.91
CA LEU A 281 4.71 5.01 -10.07
C LEU A 281 3.90 3.73 -10.26
N PHE A 282 4.57 2.60 -10.09
CA PHE A 282 3.99 1.27 -10.14
C PHE A 282 4.42 0.48 -8.92
N GLU A 283 3.52 -0.33 -8.38
CA GLU A 283 3.89 -1.44 -7.51
C GLU A 283 4.26 -2.63 -8.39
N LYS A 284 5.45 -3.19 -8.20
CA LYS A 284 5.98 -4.29 -9.01
C LYS A 284 6.51 -5.40 -8.13
N CYS A 285 6.20 -6.65 -8.45
CA CYS A 285 6.72 -7.85 -7.81
C CYS A 285 7.13 -8.87 -8.87
N GLY A 286 8.39 -8.79 -9.31
CA GLY A 286 8.89 -9.60 -10.41
C GLY A 286 8.39 -9.12 -11.78
N PRO A 287 8.48 -9.96 -12.83
CA PRO A 287 8.27 -9.54 -14.21
C PRO A 287 6.81 -9.53 -14.67
N HIS A 288 5.88 -10.14 -13.95
CA HIS A 288 4.48 -10.28 -14.43
C HIS A 288 3.44 -9.64 -13.52
N ASN A 289 3.83 -9.27 -12.30
CA ASN A 289 2.93 -8.67 -11.33
C ASN A 289 3.28 -7.20 -11.16
N GLU A 290 2.54 -6.33 -11.86
CA GLU A 290 2.68 -4.89 -11.77
C GLU A 290 1.31 -4.19 -11.83
N ARG A 291 1.14 -3.11 -11.07
CA ARG A 291 -0.04 -2.25 -11.09
C ARG A 291 0.40 -0.79 -11.02
N SER A 292 -0.24 0.09 -11.79
CA SER A 292 -0.04 1.53 -11.68
C SER A 292 -0.62 2.07 -10.38
N ILE A 293 0.09 3.02 -9.78
CA ILE A 293 -0.32 3.73 -8.58
C ILE A 293 -0.87 5.08 -9.03
N GLU A 294 -2.12 5.36 -8.71
CA GLU A 294 -2.80 6.59 -9.08
C GLU A 294 -2.19 7.80 -8.36
N ASP A 295 -2.22 8.97 -9.01
CA ASP A 295 -1.57 10.18 -8.51
C ASP A 295 -2.00 10.59 -7.10
N ARG A 296 -3.24 10.28 -6.71
CA ARG A 296 -3.80 10.61 -5.39
C ARG A 296 -3.44 9.61 -4.29
N GLU A 297 -2.97 8.41 -4.64
CA GLU A 297 -2.62 7.38 -3.66
C GLU A 297 -1.40 7.84 -2.84
N ILE A 298 -1.40 7.50 -1.55
CA ILE A 298 -0.36 7.91 -0.61
C ILE A 298 0.77 6.89 -0.65
N VAL A 299 2.01 7.34 -0.88
CA VAL A 299 3.15 6.41 -1.05
C VAL A 299 3.43 5.62 0.24
N ALA A 300 3.23 6.22 1.41
CA ALA A 300 3.36 5.53 2.69
C ALA A 300 2.35 4.36 2.85
N ASP A 301 1.16 4.44 2.24
CA ASP A 301 0.20 3.33 2.23
C ASP A 301 0.69 2.16 1.36
N ILE A 302 1.31 2.46 0.22
CA ILE A 302 1.89 1.44 -0.66
C ILE A 302 3.04 0.71 0.05
N VAL A 303 3.90 1.44 0.76
CA VAL A 303 4.97 0.84 1.58
C VAL A 303 4.39 -0.02 2.70
N SER A 304 3.33 0.42 3.36
CA SER A 304 2.64 -0.33 4.41
C SER A 304 1.98 -1.61 3.87
N LYS A 305 1.41 -1.55 2.66
CA LYS A 305 0.90 -2.71 1.93
C LYS A 305 2.02 -3.73 1.63
N PHE A 306 3.21 -3.27 1.23
CA PHE A 306 4.35 -4.15 0.98
C PHE A 306 4.85 -4.85 2.26
N GLU A 307 4.88 -4.15 3.39
CA GLU A 307 5.19 -4.75 4.69
C GLU A 307 4.20 -5.87 5.03
N LYS A 308 2.90 -5.63 4.84
CA LYS A 308 1.85 -6.63 5.06
C LYS A 308 1.99 -7.84 4.13
N PHE A 309 2.27 -7.64 2.85
CA PHE A 309 2.48 -8.73 1.90
C PHE A 309 3.71 -9.57 2.26
N LYS A 310 4.78 -8.95 2.73
CA LYS A 310 5.97 -9.65 3.23
C LYS A 310 5.63 -10.49 4.47
N ALA A 311 4.86 -9.96 5.41
CA ALA A 311 4.47 -10.65 6.64
C ALA A 311 3.52 -11.84 6.39
N LEU A 312 2.59 -11.69 5.45
CA LEU A 312 1.69 -12.78 5.01
C LEU A 312 2.39 -13.77 4.06
N GLU A 313 3.67 -13.53 3.76
CA GLU A 313 4.47 -14.28 2.81
C GLU A 313 3.74 -14.49 1.46
N VAL A 314 3.01 -13.46 1.03
CA VAL A 314 2.40 -13.46 -0.30
C VAL A 314 3.55 -13.57 -1.30
N ASN A 315 3.58 -14.68 -2.06
CA ASN A 315 4.67 -15.13 -2.93
C ASN A 315 5.86 -15.86 -2.24
N LYS A 316 5.62 -16.70 -1.20
CA LYS A 316 6.64 -17.63 -0.60
C LYS A 316 7.57 -18.29 -1.62
N ASN A 317 7.03 -18.71 -2.75
CA ASN A 317 7.76 -19.44 -3.79
C ASN A 317 8.53 -18.53 -4.76
N SER A 318 8.45 -17.21 -4.62
CA SER A 318 9.14 -16.24 -5.47
C SER A 318 10.23 -15.52 -4.68
N ARG A 319 11.44 -15.42 -5.26
CA ARG A 319 12.50 -14.55 -4.74
C ARG A 319 12.19 -13.04 -4.88
N ASN A 320 11.05 -12.70 -5.49
CA ASN A 320 10.73 -11.35 -5.90
C ASN A 320 10.15 -10.54 -4.74
N LYS A 321 10.73 -9.37 -4.50
CA LYS A 321 10.26 -8.40 -3.51
C LYS A 321 9.35 -7.37 -4.19
N TRP A 322 8.37 -6.87 -3.44
CA TRP A 322 7.57 -5.73 -3.86
C TRP A 322 8.42 -4.46 -3.85
N ILE A 323 8.35 -3.70 -4.93
CA ILE A 323 9.11 -2.47 -5.14
C ILE A 323 8.24 -1.37 -5.73
N LEU A 324 8.61 -0.12 -5.45
CA LEU A 324 8.15 1.04 -6.21
C LEU A 324 8.99 1.16 -7.49
N PHE A 325 8.34 1.34 -8.63
CA PHE A 325 8.99 1.44 -9.93
C PHE A 325 8.44 2.65 -10.70
N PHE A 326 9.32 3.47 -11.26
CA PHE A 326 8.96 4.63 -12.08
C PHE A 326 9.07 4.26 -13.57
N LYS A 327 7.97 4.44 -14.31
CA LYS A 327 7.90 4.06 -15.73
C LYS A 327 6.86 4.88 -16.50
N ILE A 328 6.87 4.73 -17.81
CA ILE A 328 5.90 5.37 -18.70
C ILE A 328 4.53 4.73 -18.48
N PHE A 329 3.53 5.57 -18.26
CA PHE A 329 2.14 5.21 -18.06
C PHE A 329 1.30 5.47 -19.32
N CYS A 330 1.43 6.66 -19.92
CA CYS A 330 0.72 7.01 -21.15
C CYS A 330 1.68 7.46 -22.25
N TYR A 331 1.34 7.08 -23.48
CA TYR A 331 2.01 7.51 -24.69
C TYR A 331 1.12 8.55 -25.38
N LEU A 332 1.51 9.83 -25.33
CA LEU A 332 0.76 10.91 -25.97
C LEU A 332 1.20 11.07 -27.42
N HIS A 333 2.51 11.32 -27.60
CA HIS A 333 3.14 11.49 -28.91
C HIS A 333 4.47 10.72 -28.98
N PRO A 334 4.45 9.38 -28.83
CA PRO A 334 5.67 8.57 -28.68
C PRO A 334 6.60 8.62 -29.90
N GLN A 335 6.08 8.99 -31.08
CA GLN A 335 6.87 9.15 -32.30
C GLN A 335 7.79 10.37 -32.25
N GLN A 336 7.38 11.43 -31.54
CA GLN A 336 8.11 12.70 -31.44
C GLN A 336 9.23 12.67 -30.39
N VAL A 337 9.35 11.59 -29.62
CA VAL A 337 10.38 11.43 -28.59
C VAL A 337 11.74 11.18 -29.24
N SER A 338 12.70 12.07 -28.95
CA SER A 338 14.11 11.93 -29.34
C SER A 338 14.76 10.77 -28.58
N THR A 339 15.48 9.90 -29.29
CA THR A 339 16.21 8.76 -28.72
C THR A 339 17.35 9.18 -27.79
N SER A 340 17.93 10.37 -27.99
CA SER A 340 18.99 10.91 -27.15
C SER A 340 18.49 11.56 -25.85
N SER A 341 17.17 11.74 -25.70
CA SER A 341 16.58 12.31 -24.49
C SER A 341 16.43 11.26 -23.39
N VAL A 342 16.37 11.69 -22.13
CA VAL A 342 16.06 10.79 -21.00
C VAL A 342 14.72 10.09 -21.20
N GLU A 343 13.71 10.81 -21.71
CA GLU A 343 12.41 10.23 -22.10
C GLU A 343 12.56 9.13 -23.15
N GLY A 344 13.45 9.31 -24.13
CA GLY A 344 13.80 8.33 -25.15
C GLY A 344 14.42 7.07 -24.57
N LEU A 345 15.31 7.20 -23.57
CA LEU A 345 15.90 6.05 -22.89
C LEU A 345 14.86 5.25 -22.10
N PHE A 346 13.94 5.92 -21.40
CA PHE A 346 12.80 5.26 -20.74
C PHE A 346 11.92 4.54 -21.75
N LEU A 347 11.65 5.17 -22.90
CA LEU A 347 10.84 4.59 -23.97
C LEU A 347 11.51 3.35 -24.58
N TYR A 348 12.83 3.41 -24.80
CA TYR A 348 13.64 2.30 -25.28
C TYR A 348 13.60 1.12 -24.30
N GLU A 349 13.92 1.34 -23.02
CA GLU A 349 13.95 0.27 -22.02
C GLU A 349 12.57 -0.39 -21.81
N GLN A 350 11.50 0.41 -21.75
CA GLN A 350 10.14 -0.13 -21.63
C GLN A 350 9.73 -0.91 -22.88
N THR A 351 10.18 -0.47 -24.06
CA THR A 351 9.96 -1.17 -25.32
C THR A 351 10.69 -2.50 -25.36
N CYS A 352 11.96 -2.54 -24.92
CA CYS A 352 12.70 -3.80 -24.76
C CYS A 352 11.96 -4.75 -23.82
N GLU A 353 11.46 -4.26 -22.68
CA GLU A 353 10.65 -5.06 -21.75
C GLU A 353 9.41 -5.66 -22.44
N TYR A 354 8.74 -4.91 -23.32
CA TYR A 354 7.56 -5.40 -24.05
C TYR A 354 7.92 -6.43 -25.11
N VAL A 355 9.05 -6.27 -25.81
CA VAL A 355 9.56 -7.26 -26.75
C VAL A 355 9.93 -8.55 -26.02
N MET A 356 10.69 -8.48 -24.93
CA MET A 356 11.07 -9.63 -24.10
C MET A 356 9.87 -10.36 -23.49
N ARG A 357 8.84 -9.62 -23.07
CA ARG A 357 7.59 -10.21 -22.56
C ARG A 357 6.69 -10.76 -23.67
N GLY A 358 7.09 -10.62 -24.93
CA GLY A 358 6.31 -11.06 -26.09
C GLY A 358 5.02 -10.27 -26.30
N ARG A 359 4.92 -9.04 -25.77
CA ARG A 359 3.77 -8.15 -25.99
C ARG A 359 3.76 -7.58 -27.39
N TYR A 360 4.93 -7.33 -27.97
CA TYR A 360 5.06 -6.96 -29.37
C TYR A 360 5.15 -8.22 -30.24
N LEU A 361 4.44 -8.18 -31.37
CA LEU A 361 4.33 -9.29 -32.31
C LEU A 361 5.18 -8.97 -33.54
N PHE A 362 6.41 -9.45 -33.52
CA PHE A 362 7.32 -9.38 -34.66
C PHE A 362 7.65 -10.79 -35.19
N PRO A 363 8.02 -10.92 -36.48
CA PRO A 363 8.61 -12.15 -37.01
C PRO A 363 9.88 -12.53 -36.23
N GLU A 364 10.19 -13.82 -36.16
CA GLU A 364 11.34 -14.34 -35.43
C GLU A 364 12.67 -13.71 -35.89
N LEU A 365 12.88 -13.58 -37.20
CA LEU A 365 14.07 -12.94 -37.76
C LEU A 365 14.23 -11.48 -37.30
N THR A 366 13.13 -10.76 -37.11
CA THR A 366 13.11 -9.40 -36.57
C THR A 366 13.42 -9.41 -35.07
N LEU A 367 12.85 -10.36 -34.31
CA LEU A 367 13.17 -10.52 -32.89
C LEU A 367 14.66 -10.86 -32.67
N CYS A 368 15.26 -11.72 -33.51
CA CYS A 368 16.69 -12.00 -33.46
C CYS A 368 17.53 -10.75 -33.77
N LYS A 369 17.08 -9.90 -34.71
CA LYS A 369 17.73 -8.61 -35.01
C LYS A 369 17.64 -7.65 -33.82
N LEU A 370 16.47 -7.53 -33.20
CA LEU A 370 16.27 -6.72 -32.00
C LEU A 370 17.12 -7.22 -30.83
N ALA A 371 17.21 -8.54 -30.62
CA ALA A 371 18.07 -9.12 -29.60
C ALA A 371 19.56 -8.83 -29.85
N ALA A 372 20.02 -8.92 -31.11
CA ALA A 372 21.39 -8.57 -31.49
C ALA A 372 21.69 -7.08 -31.27
N LEU A 373 20.77 -6.18 -31.65
CA LEU A 373 20.89 -4.73 -31.38
C LEU A 373 20.92 -4.42 -29.88
N ARG A 374 20.13 -5.14 -29.07
CA ARG A 374 20.16 -5.00 -27.60
C ARG A 374 21.49 -5.47 -27.02
N LEU A 375 22.07 -6.56 -27.53
CA LEU A 375 23.41 -7.02 -27.13
C LEU A 375 24.48 -6.00 -27.52
N GLN A 376 24.45 -5.47 -28.74
CA GLN A 376 25.36 -4.43 -29.18
C GLN A 376 25.29 -3.19 -28.28
N TYR A 377 24.08 -2.77 -27.88
CA TYR A 377 23.90 -1.65 -26.95
C TYR A 377 24.48 -1.93 -25.55
N LEU A 378 24.31 -3.15 -25.02
CA LEU A 378 24.70 -3.50 -23.65
C LEU A 378 26.17 -3.91 -23.51
N GLU A 379 26.72 -4.58 -24.52
CA GLU A 379 28.02 -5.27 -24.46
C GLU A 379 29.01 -4.78 -25.52
N GLY A 380 28.57 -3.97 -26.49
CA GLY A 380 29.39 -3.53 -27.62
C GLY A 380 29.62 -4.64 -28.64
N ASP A 381 30.76 -4.57 -29.34
CA ASP A 381 31.10 -5.50 -30.42
C ASP A 381 31.23 -6.95 -29.95
N CYS A 382 30.70 -7.88 -30.76
CA CYS A 382 30.87 -9.31 -30.53
C CYS A 382 32.35 -9.73 -30.64
N ILE A 383 32.94 -10.16 -29.52
CA ILE A 383 34.31 -10.71 -29.47
C ILE A 383 34.29 -12.20 -29.87
N VAL A 384 35.39 -12.67 -30.46
CA VAL A 384 35.57 -14.09 -30.80
C VAL A 384 35.62 -14.91 -29.50
N GLY A 385 34.74 -15.90 -29.37
CA GLY A 385 34.59 -16.70 -28.16
C GLY A 385 33.55 -16.18 -27.17
N THR A 386 32.84 -15.08 -27.48
CA THR A 386 31.65 -14.67 -26.72
C THR A 386 30.48 -15.60 -27.03
N TRP A 387 29.77 -16.01 -25.99
CA TRP A 387 28.55 -16.82 -26.08
C TRP A 387 27.46 -16.14 -25.24
N ILE A 388 26.20 -16.33 -25.62
CA ILE A 388 25.05 -15.84 -24.84
C ILE A 388 24.90 -16.75 -23.61
N ASP A 389 25.66 -16.41 -22.56
CA ASP A 389 25.70 -17.09 -21.26
C ASP A 389 24.59 -16.60 -20.32
N LYS A 390 24.13 -15.35 -20.52
CA LYS A 390 22.96 -14.79 -19.84
C LYS A 390 21.69 -15.54 -20.20
N GLU A 391 20.74 -15.55 -19.26
CA GLU A 391 19.40 -16.09 -19.48
C GLU A 391 18.79 -15.41 -20.73
N ILE A 392 18.60 -16.17 -21.82
CA ILE A 392 18.13 -15.64 -23.12
C ILE A 392 16.79 -14.89 -23.02
N SER A 393 16.02 -15.13 -21.95
CA SER A 393 14.83 -14.38 -21.54
C SER A 393 15.08 -12.89 -21.31
N THR A 394 16.33 -12.46 -21.10
CA THR A 394 16.75 -11.06 -20.91
C THR A 394 16.95 -10.28 -22.21
N ILE A 395 16.88 -10.95 -23.36
CA ILE A 395 17.03 -10.32 -24.68
C ILE A 395 15.99 -10.79 -25.70
N PHE A 396 15.33 -11.93 -25.47
CA PHE A 396 14.41 -12.57 -26.41
C PHE A 396 13.15 -13.12 -25.72
N PRO A 397 11.97 -13.12 -26.37
CA PRO A 397 10.72 -13.64 -25.80
C PRO A 397 10.62 -15.18 -25.76
N VAL A 398 11.31 -15.80 -24.81
CA VAL A 398 11.34 -17.27 -24.61
C VAL A 398 9.97 -17.84 -24.17
N GLY A 399 9.13 -17.04 -23.51
CA GLY A 399 7.84 -17.49 -22.99
C GLY A 399 6.88 -18.01 -24.07
N LYS A 400 6.95 -17.45 -25.29
CA LYS A 400 6.10 -17.89 -26.40
C LYS A 400 6.47 -19.27 -26.91
N ILE A 401 7.78 -19.56 -27.01
CA ILE A 401 8.31 -20.87 -27.43
C ILE A 401 7.86 -21.94 -26.45
N ARG A 402 8.09 -21.70 -25.15
CA ARG A 402 7.65 -22.61 -24.08
C ARG A 402 6.12 -22.82 -24.07
N SER A 403 5.34 -21.80 -24.42
CA SER A 403 3.87 -21.91 -24.49
C SER A 403 3.37 -22.67 -25.72
N LYS A 404 4.05 -22.57 -26.88
CA LYS A 404 3.72 -23.36 -28.09
C LYS A 404 3.97 -24.85 -27.84
N ALA A 405 5.14 -25.19 -27.31
CA ALA A 405 5.48 -26.56 -26.89
C ALA A 405 4.50 -27.11 -25.83
N ALA A 406 3.86 -26.26 -25.03
CA ALA A 406 2.83 -26.66 -24.06
C ALA A 406 1.41 -26.80 -24.67
N GLN A 407 1.11 -26.10 -25.78
CA GLN A 407 -0.18 -26.18 -26.47
C GLN A 407 -0.26 -27.37 -27.41
N GLU A 408 0.84 -27.74 -28.08
CA GLU A 408 0.95 -28.97 -28.90
C GLU A 408 0.72 -30.26 -28.10
N LYS A 409 0.77 -30.18 -26.77
CA LYS A 409 0.44 -31.27 -25.84
C LYS A 409 -1.06 -31.48 -25.62
N LYS A 410 -1.96 -30.56 -26.04
CA LYS A 410 -3.41 -30.77 -25.85
C LYS A 410 -4.00 -31.55 -27.03
N PRO A 411 -4.56 -32.76 -26.82
CA PRO A 411 -5.26 -33.46 -27.88
C PRO A 411 -6.44 -32.62 -28.37
N THR A 412 -6.67 -32.67 -29.68
CA THR A 412 -7.80 -32.01 -30.37
C THR A 412 -9.11 -32.28 -29.62
N PRO A 413 -9.99 -31.28 -29.42
CA PRO A 413 -11.20 -31.50 -28.65
C PRO A 413 -12.16 -32.36 -29.48
N LYS A 414 -12.46 -33.57 -28.99
CA LYS A 414 -13.67 -34.29 -29.41
C LYS A 414 -14.87 -33.42 -29.07
N LYS A 415 -15.75 -33.21 -30.05
CA LYS A 415 -17.06 -32.57 -29.85
C LYS A 415 -17.85 -33.42 -28.87
N ASP A 416 -17.95 -32.99 -27.62
CA ASP A 416 -18.92 -33.52 -26.67
C ASP A 416 -19.93 -32.44 -26.30
N TYR A 417 -21.19 -32.79 -26.54
CA TYR A 417 -22.37 -31.98 -26.27
C TYR A 417 -22.55 -31.79 -24.76
N GLY A 418 -23.12 -30.64 -24.41
CA GLY A 418 -23.12 -30.11 -23.06
C GLY A 418 -23.73 -31.02 -21.99
N THR A 419 -23.00 -31.15 -20.89
CA THR A 419 -23.57 -31.47 -19.59
C THR A 419 -22.78 -30.77 -18.47
N ILE A 420 -23.51 -30.20 -17.51
CA ILE A 420 -23.05 -29.38 -16.36
C ILE A 420 -22.06 -30.11 -15.42
N ARG A 421 -21.74 -31.38 -15.68
CA ARG A 421 -20.83 -32.20 -14.87
C ARG A 421 -19.34 -31.90 -15.09
N GLY A 422 -18.97 -31.30 -16.23
CA GLY A 422 -17.57 -30.93 -16.54
C GLY A 422 -17.03 -29.73 -15.75
N THR A 423 -17.91 -28.85 -15.26
CA THR A 423 -17.52 -27.63 -14.54
C THR A 423 -17.13 -27.91 -13.08
N ILE A 424 -17.67 -28.99 -12.49
CA ILE A 424 -17.43 -29.33 -11.08
C ILE A 424 -16.14 -30.16 -10.91
N SER A 425 -15.82 -31.04 -11.87
CA SER A 425 -14.61 -31.88 -11.77
C SER A 425 -13.30 -31.07 -11.83
N LYS A 426 -13.31 -29.90 -12.50
CA LYS A 426 -12.16 -28.99 -12.58
C LYS A 426 -11.98 -28.10 -11.33
N ALA A 427 -13.01 -27.97 -10.50
CA ALA A 427 -12.97 -27.19 -9.27
C ALA A 427 -12.53 -28.03 -8.06
N ILE A 428 -12.67 -29.36 -8.13
CA ILE A 428 -12.36 -30.29 -7.02
C ILE A 428 -10.95 -30.88 -7.12
N SER A 429 -10.33 -30.89 -8.31
CA SER A 429 -8.93 -31.33 -8.47
C SER A 429 -7.88 -30.37 -7.88
N SER A 430 -8.31 -29.23 -7.30
CA SER A 430 -7.42 -28.32 -6.58
C SER A 430 -7.17 -28.70 -5.11
N PHE A 431 -7.61 -29.89 -4.66
CA PHE A 431 -7.53 -30.27 -3.23
C PHE A 431 -7.05 -31.70 -2.90
N LYS A 432 -6.46 -32.43 -3.85
CA LYS A 432 -5.70 -33.65 -3.50
C LYS A 432 -4.35 -33.64 -4.19
N GLY A 433 -3.30 -33.79 -3.39
CA GLY A 433 -1.98 -34.16 -3.88
C GLY A 433 -2.07 -35.55 -4.48
N GLU A 434 -1.85 -35.64 -5.78
CA GLU A 434 -1.57 -36.89 -6.47
C GLU A 434 -0.05 -37.01 -6.55
N GLU A 435 0.47 -37.98 -5.80
CA GLU A 435 1.74 -38.63 -6.10
C GLU A 435 1.57 -39.34 -7.45
N ASP A 436 1.99 -38.68 -8.53
CA ASP A 436 2.04 -39.30 -9.85
C ASP A 436 3.45 -39.84 -10.11
N ILE A 437 3.44 -41.15 -10.38
CA ILE A 437 4.54 -41.99 -10.83
C ILE A 437 5.14 -41.39 -12.11
N GLU A 438 6.44 -41.08 -12.06
CA GLU A 438 7.23 -40.64 -13.22
C GLU A 438 7.36 -41.77 -14.25
N GLU A 439 6.47 -41.82 -15.24
CA GLU A 439 6.86 -42.29 -16.57
C GLU A 439 7.51 -41.11 -17.32
N ARG A 440 8.82 -41.01 -17.17
CA ARG A 440 9.71 -40.10 -17.91
C ARG A 440 9.66 -40.42 -19.41
N SER A 441 8.82 -39.71 -20.15
CA SER A 441 9.04 -39.49 -21.58
C SER A 441 10.06 -38.35 -21.73
N GLU A 442 11.33 -38.70 -21.90
CA GLU A 442 12.49 -37.79 -21.93
C GLU A 442 12.58 -36.86 -23.17
N GLN A 443 11.56 -36.80 -24.02
CA GLN A 443 11.62 -36.15 -25.34
C GLN A 443 11.31 -34.64 -25.42
N PRO A 444 10.54 -33.97 -24.54
CA PRO A 444 10.11 -32.58 -24.79
C PRO A 444 11.07 -31.48 -24.28
N VAL A 445 12.07 -31.82 -23.46
CA VAL A 445 13.08 -30.84 -23.00
C VAL A 445 14.11 -30.58 -24.10
N TYR A 446 14.44 -31.63 -24.86
CA TYR A 446 15.45 -31.61 -25.91
C TYR A 446 15.07 -30.67 -27.07
N ASP A 447 13.80 -30.69 -27.49
CA ASP A 447 13.29 -29.92 -28.63
C ASP A 447 13.28 -28.39 -28.36
N VAL A 448 12.82 -27.97 -27.17
CA VAL A 448 12.84 -26.54 -26.78
C VAL A 448 14.26 -26.02 -26.63
N GLU A 449 15.18 -26.85 -26.14
CA GLU A 449 16.58 -26.48 -25.98
C GLU A 449 17.31 -26.39 -27.33
N GLU A 450 16.98 -27.27 -28.27
CA GLU A 450 17.45 -27.23 -29.66
C GLU A 450 16.94 -25.97 -30.40
N GLU A 451 15.65 -25.67 -30.31
CA GLU A 451 15.07 -24.43 -30.87
C GLU A 451 15.74 -23.18 -30.27
N LEU A 452 15.94 -23.15 -28.95
CA LEU A 452 16.63 -22.04 -28.30
C LEU A 452 18.09 -21.93 -28.72
N SER A 453 18.77 -23.05 -28.95
CA SER A 453 20.14 -23.07 -29.49
C SER A 453 20.20 -22.51 -30.91
N ALA A 454 19.27 -22.88 -31.78
CA ALA A 454 19.15 -22.34 -33.13
C ALA A 454 18.90 -20.82 -33.11
N ILE A 455 18.02 -20.35 -32.23
CA ILE A 455 17.75 -18.92 -32.03
C ILE A 455 18.99 -18.19 -31.52
N LYS A 456 19.72 -18.75 -30.54
CA LYS A 456 20.99 -18.18 -30.07
C LYS A 456 21.99 -18.03 -31.20
N SER A 457 22.16 -19.05 -32.04
CA SER A 457 23.06 -18.99 -33.21
C SER A 457 22.61 -17.92 -34.21
N SER A 458 21.31 -17.78 -34.44
CA SER A 458 20.75 -16.71 -35.30
C SER A 458 21.03 -15.31 -34.74
N ILE A 459 20.84 -15.11 -33.43
CA ILE A 459 21.16 -13.85 -32.74
C ILE A 459 22.65 -13.55 -32.85
N MET A 460 23.52 -14.54 -32.60
CA MET A 460 24.98 -14.39 -32.69
C MET A 460 25.45 -14.03 -34.10
N ALA A 461 24.85 -14.63 -35.14
CA ALA A 461 25.15 -14.28 -36.52
C ALA A 461 24.85 -12.80 -36.80
N LYS A 462 23.65 -12.34 -36.40
CA LYS A 462 23.25 -10.94 -36.55
C LYS A 462 24.09 -9.98 -35.70
N TRP A 463 24.51 -10.38 -34.50
CA TRP A 463 25.35 -9.52 -33.66
C TRP A 463 26.75 -9.33 -34.27
N LYS A 464 27.32 -10.36 -34.91
CA LYS A 464 28.59 -10.24 -35.64
C LYS A 464 28.52 -9.29 -36.83
N GLU A 465 27.36 -9.18 -37.48
CA GLU A 465 27.13 -8.23 -38.58
C GLU A 465 27.12 -6.77 -38.11
N LEU A 466 26.84 -6.51 -36.83
CA LEU A 466 26.79 -5.16 -36.24
C LEU A 466 28.16 -4.64 -35.80
N LYS A 467 29.26 -5.33 -36.12
CA LYS A 467 30.61 -4.94 -35.68
C LYS A 467 30.95 -3.51 -36.11
N GLY A 468 31.40 -2.71 -35.16
CA GLY A 468 31.74 -1.29 -35.36
C GLY A 468 30.56 -0.34 -35.27
N THR A 469 29.35 -0.83 -34.97
CA THR A 469 28.18 0.01 -34.70
C THR A 469 28.27 0.57 -33.29
N ASP A 470 28.15 1.90 -33.16
CA ASP A 470 28.12 2.54 -31.85
C ASP A 470 26.87 2.12 -31.05
N PRO A 471 26.93 2.00 -29.71
CA PRO A 471 25.77 1.69 -28.89
C PRO A 471 24.57 2.62 -29.13
N ASP A 472 24.80 3.93 -29.32
CA ASP A 472 23.71 4.87 -29.56
C ASP A 472 23.06 4.66 -30.94
N ASP A 473 23.86 4.30 -31.95
CA ASP A 473 23.36 3.93 -33.28
C ASP A 473 22.54 2.64 -33.23
N ALA A 474 22.99 1.64 -32.45
CA ALA A 474 22.26 0.40 -32.23
C ALA A 474 20.90 0.65 -31.54
N LEU A 475 20.85 1.59 -30.58
CA LEU A 475 19.60 2.02 -29.95
C LEU A 475 18.67 2.72 -30.96
N VAL A 476 19.21 3.63 -31.78
CA VAL A 476 18.42 4.33 -32.80
C VAL A 476 17.83 3.35 -33.82
N GLU A 477 18.62 2.38 -34.29
CA GLU A 477 18.15 1.34 -35.21
C GLU A 477 17.09 0.45 -34.54
N TYR A 478 17.31 0.03 -33.29
CA TYR A 478 16.33 -0.72 -32.52
C TYR A 478 14.99 0.02 -32.45
N MET A 479 15.04 1.29 -32.08
CA MET A 479 13.85 2.13 -31.96
C MET A 479 13.17 2.38 -33.30
N SER A 480 13.91 2.50 -34.40
CA SER A 480 13.35 2.62 -35.75
C SER A 480 12.52 1.40 -36.12
N ILE A 481 13.03 0.18 -35.88
CA ILE A 481 12.30 -1.07 -36.14
C ILE A 481 11.01 -1.11 -35.33
N VAL A 482 11.08 -0.75 -34.04
CA VAL A 482 9.93 -0.89 -33.15
C VAL A 482 8.89 0.21 -33.36
N LYS A 483 9.30 1.44 -33.67
CA LYS A 483 8.39 2.56 -34.01
C LYS A 483 7.52 2.27 -35.24
N ASN A 484 7.97 1.38 -36.13
CA ASN A 484 7.22 0.93 -37.31
C ASN A 484 6.15 -0.14 -37.00
N TRP A 485 6.10 -0.66 -35.78
CA TRP A 485 5.06 -1.61 -35.39
C TRP A 485 3.71 -0.90 -35.23
N TYR A 486 2.65 -1.48 -35.81
CA TYR A 486 1.32 -0.85 -35.88
C TYR A 486 0.72 -0.48 -34.51
N GLY A 487 1.06 -1.22 -33.45
CA GLY A 487 0.56 -0.96 -32.10
C GLY A 487 1.52 -0.13 -31.24
N PHE A 488 2.59 0.46 -31.82
CA PHE A 488 3.58 1.19 -31.05
C PHE A 488 2.93 2.34 -30.26
N GLY A 489 3.25 2.45 -28.97
CA GLY A 489 2.58 3.38 -28.06
C GLY A 489 1.30 2.84 -27.42
N SER A 490 0.98 1.55 -27.60
CA SER A 490 -0.17 0.90 -26.94
C SER A 490 0.26 0.06 -25.74
N THR A 491 -0.57 0.08 -24.68
CA THR A 491 -0.42 -0.83 -23.53
C THR A 491 -1.27 -2.07 -23.75
N MET A 492 -0.62 -3.23 -23.83
CA MET A 492 -1.29 -4.52 -24.09
C MET A 492 -1.72 -5.22 -22.80
N PHE A 493 -2.98 -5.66 -22.75
CA PHE A 493 -3.55 -6.42 -21.63
C PHE A 493 -3.99 -7.81 -22.09
N ASN A 494 -3.74 -8.83 -21.26
CA ASN A 494 -4.23 -10.18 -21.50
C ASN A 494 -5.71 -10.26 -21.14
N VAL A 495 -6.56 -10.52 -22.12
CA VAL A 495 -8.01 -10.67 -21.94
C VAL A 495 -8.42 -12.09 -22.35
N LYS A 496 -9.33 -12.70 -21.59
CA LYS A 496 -10.04 -13.92 -22.01
C LYS A 496 -11.43 -13.50 -22.46
N VAL A 497 -11.77 -13.77 -23.72
CA VAL A 497 -13.14 -13.63 -24.20
C VAL A 497 -13.97 -14.73 -23.54
N ILE A 498 -14.99 -14.34 -22.79
CA ILE A 498 -15.89 -15.24 -22.06
C ILE A 498 -17.02 -15.67 -22.99
#